data_AF-A0A925NIS8-F1
#
_entry.id   AF-A0A925NIS8-F1
#
_cell.length_a   1.000
_cell.length_b   1.000
_cell.length_c   1.000
_cell.angle_alpha   90.00
_cell.angle_beta   90.00
_cell.angle_gamma   90.00
#
_symmetry.space_group_name_H-M   'P 1'
#
loop_
_entity.id
_entity.type
_entity.pdbx_description
1 polymer ?
#
loop_
_entity_poly.entity_id
_entity_poly.type
_entity_poly.pdbx_seq_one_letter_code
_entity_poly.pdbx_strand_id
1 'polypeptide(L)'
;MASSKELDASKPGDTVIPSVDEKNENPVDFKESRRQPLWHVAVLYILTMSGYSVIWFFKNWAVLRDAQESLCDETIVHERLVPVKAGDVELSKFAKINPWLRSLGLLLPLLQLFLVWQTFKNIALMAPDKGAIQRQHPALAALVLVLAFVGLFWLYKLPGSYWLFFLASFIPLAIAQRWLNQFWESVEEKNAPVRYAFSVWELLMLIIGSMFLGLNVVRPFVIQPQ
;
A
#
# COMPACT_ATOMS: atom_id res chain seq x y z
N MET A 1 7.94 94.87 20.65
CA MET A 1 6.88 94.00 21.23
C MET A 1 7.34 92.57 21.10
N ALA A 2 7.73 91.99 22.23
CA ALA A 2 8.20 90.61 22.35
C ALA A 2 7.01 89.65 22.21
N SER A 3 7.14 88.62 21.38
CA SER A 3 6.17 87.53 21.29
C SER A 3 6.93 86.22 21.47
N SER A 4 6.80 85.66 22.68
CA SER A 4 7.27 84.33 23.06
C SER A 4 6.58 83.28 22.19
N LYS A 5 7.38 82.46 21.50
CA LYS A 5 6.90 81.19 20.94
C LYS A 5 7.03 80.11 22.00
N GLU A 6 5.88 79.58 22.41
CA GLU A 6 5.74 78.41 23.27
C GLU A 6 6.39 77.18 22.65
N LEU A 7 7.08 76.42 23.50
CA LEU A 7 7.70 75.14 23.20
C LEU A 7 6.64 74.05 23.45
N ASP A 8 6.09 73.48 22.38
CA ASP A 8 5.11 72.40 22.49
C ASP A 8 5.82 71.06 22.81
N ALA A 9 5.40 70.45 23.91
CA ALA A 9 5.92 69.20 24.42
C ALA A 9 5.44 68.01 23.58
N SER A 10 6.37 67.34 22.90
CA SER A 10 6.15 66.10 22.15
C SER A 10 5.69 64.96 23.09
N LYS A 11 4.45 64.48 22.91
CA LYS A 11 3.96 63.26 23.56
C LYS A 11 4.76 62.03 23.10
N PRO A 12 5.15 61.12 24.01
CA PRO A 12 5.77 59.84 23.64
C PRO A 12 4.77 58.97 22.89
N GLY A 13 5.19 58.46 21.74
CA GLY A 13 4.39 57.61 20.87
C GLY A 13 4.09 56.25 21.51
N ASP A 14 2.80 55.92 21.58
CA ASP A 14 2.32 54.58 21.89
C ASP A 14 2.87 53.62 20.83
N THR A 15 3.80 52.77 21.26
CA THR A 15 4.34 51.70 20.43
C THR A 15 3.26 50.62 20.34
N VAL A 16 2.44 50.69 19.29
CA VAL A 16 1.51 49.62 18.92
C VAL A 16 2.37 48.40 18.56
N ILE A 17 2.52 47.46 19.49
CA ILE A 17 3.04 46.13 19.19
C ILE A 17 1.99 45.49 18.27
N PRO A 18 2.30 45.21 16.99
CA PRO A 18 1.37 44.46 16.15
C PRO A 18 1.14 43.13 16.85
N SER A 19 -0.11 42.84 17.17
CA SER A 19 -0.54 41.50 17.58
C SER A 19 0.02 40.53 16.56
N VAL A 20 0.92 39.65 16.99
CA VAL A 20 1.40 38.53 16.18
C VAL A 20 0.16 37.74 15.83
N ASP A 21 -0.33 37.94 14.61
CA ASP A 21 -1.44 37.18 14.05
C ASP A 21 -1.07 35.71 14.26
N GLU A 22 -1.86 35.06 15.10
CA GLU A 22 -1.77 33.65 15.44
C GLU A 22 -1.96 32.90 14.12
N LYS A 23 -0.83 32.65 13.46
CA LYS A 23 -0.72 32.03 12.16
C LYS A 23 -1.43 30.70 12.33
N ASN A 24 -2.62 30.61 11.75
CA ASN A 24 -3.46 29.43 11.71
C ASN A 24 -2.73 28.40 10.83
N GLU A 25 -1.63 27.86 11.36
CA GLU A 25 -0.87 26.77 10.80
C GLU A 25 -1.77 25.55 10.93
N ASN A 26 -2.69 25.41 9.97
CA ASN A 26 -3.35 24.15 9.73
C ASN A 26 -2.24 23.09 9.74
N PRO A 27 -2.33 22.08 10.62
CA PRO A 27 -1.29 21.08 10.73
C PRO A 27 -1.04 20.54 9.33
N VAL A 28 0.22 20.62 8.86
CA VAL A 28 0.61 20.05 7.58
C VAL A 28 0.25 18.57 7.65
N ASP A 29 -0.83 18.19 6.99
CA ASP A 29 -1.31 16.81 6.93
C ASP A 29 -0.31 16.03 6.09
N PHE A 30 0.74 15.52 6.73
CA PHE A 30 1.74 14.69 6.10
C PHE A 30 1.08 13.42 5.61
N LYS A 31 0.69 13.43 4.34
CA LYS A 31 0.02 12.30 3.77
C LYS A 31 1.01 11.18 3.47
N GLU A 32 0.76 10.02 4.06
CA GLU A 32 1.55 8.81 3.83
C GLU A 32 1.46 8.32 2.37
N SER A 33 2.59 7.86 1.84
CA SER A 33 2.69 7.20 0.53
C SER A 33 1.95 5.86 0.55
N ARG A 34 1.33 5.48 -0.57
CA ARG A 34 0.69 4.16 -0.74
C ARG A 34 1.69 3.03 -0.97
N ARG A 35 2.98 3.35 -1.11
CA ARG A 35 4.07 2.37 -1.22
C ARG A 35 4.17 1.55 0.06
N GLN A 36 4.35 0.24 -0.11
CA GLN A 36 4.56 -0.68 1.01
C GLN A 36 5.90 -1.41 0.86
N PRO A 37 6.79 -1.37 1.86
CA PRO A 37 8.05 -2.10 1.82
C PRO A 37 7.86 -3.61 1.55
N LEU A 38 8.75 -4.20 0.76
CA LEU A 38 8.65 -5.64 0.41
C LEU A 38 8.81 -6.55 1.63
N TRP A 39 9.67 -6.16 2.58
CA TRP A 39 9.88 -6.91 3.82
C TRP A 39 8.62 -6.94 4.68
N HIS A 40 7.80 -5.87 4.67
CA HIS A 40 6.50 -5.87 5.36
C HIS A 40 5.58 -6.97 4.82
N VAL A 41 5.50 -7.11 3.50
CA VAL A 41 4.68 -8.15 2.87
C VAL A 41 5.22 -9.54 3.24
N ALA A 42 6.54 -9.73 3.21
CA ALA A 42 7.16 -11.01 3.58
C ALA A 42 6.89 -11.38 5.04
N VAL A 43 7.13 -10.47 5.99
CA VAL A 43 6.91 -10.70 7.43
C VAL A 43 5.45 -10.99 7.73
N LEU A 44 4.53 -10.18 7.20
CA LEU A 44 3.10 -10.42 7.42
C LEU A 44 2.64 -11.74 6.80
N TYR A 45 3.11 -12.08 5.61
CA TYR A 45 2.76 -13.33 4.96
C TYR A 45 3.26 -14.56 5.73
N ILE A 46 4.53 -14.57 6.13
CA ILE A 46 5.16 -15.68 6.85
C ILE A 46 4.50 -15.87 8.21
N LEU A 47 4.41 -14.80 9.00
CA LEU A 47 3.90 -14.87 10.36
C LEU A 47 2.40 -15.14 10.41
N THR A 48 1.63 -14.81 9.37
CA THR A 48 0.20 -15.18 9.29
C THR A 48 -0.05 -16.50 8.56
N MET A 49 1.00 -17.29 8.27
CA MET A 49 0.88 -18.54 7.52
C MET A 49 0.08 -18.39 6.22
N SER A 50 0.43 -17.39 5.40
CA SER A 50 -0.25 -16.96 4.16
C SER A 50 -1.60 -16.26 4.30
N GLY A 51 -2.19 -16.18 5.51
CA GLY A 51 -3.49 -15.53 5.74
C GLY A 51 -3.51 -14.06 5.30
N TYR A 52 -2.38 -13.37 5.42
CA TYR A 52 -2.23 -11.99 4.97
C TYR A 52 -2.48 -11.81 3.46
N SER A 53 -2.32 -12.83 2.63
CA SER A 53 -2.52 -12.71 1.18
C SER A 53 -3.91 -12.17 0.82
N VAL A 54 -4.97 -12.64 1.48
CA VAL A 54 -6.34 -12.16 1.27
C VAL A 54 -6.48 -10.68 1.63
N ILE A 55 -5.91 -10.28 2.77
CA ILE A 55 -5.89 -8.89 3.24
C ILE A 55 -5.11 -8.00 2.26
N TRP A 56 -3.98 -8.50 1.76
CA TRP A 56 -3.16 -7.80 0.78
C TRP A 56 -3.96 -7.52 -0.51
N PHE A 57 -4.68 -8.52 -1.04
CA PHE A 57 -5.52 -8.32 -2.22
C PHE A 57 -6.64 -7.31 -1.96
N PHE A 58 -7.36 -7.45 -0.83
CA PHE A 58 -8.39 -6.50 -0.40
C PHE A 58 -7.87 -5.06 -0.36
N LYS A 59 -6.77 -4.84 0.36
CA LYS A 59 -6.15 -3.52 0.56
C LYS A 59 -5.75 -2.91 -0.78
N ASN A 60 -5.09 -3.67 -1.65
CA ASN A 60 -4.66 -3.16 -2.94
C ASN A 60 -5.82 -2.86 -3.88
N TRP A 61 -6.88 -3.68 -3.92
CA TRP A 61 -8.07 -3.34 -4.70
C TRP A 61 -8.79 -2.09 -4.18
N ALA A 62 -8.90 -1.93 -2.86
CA ALA A 62 -9.48 -0.73 -2.26
C ALA A 62 -8.66 0.52 -2.62
N VAL A 63 -7.34 0.48 -2.40
CA VAL A 63 -6.44 1.61 -2.73
C VAL A 63 -6.48 1.96 -4.21
N LEU A 64 -6.50 0.98 -5.12
CA LEU A 64 -6.57 1.23 -6.56
C LEU A 64 -7.92 1.81 -7.01
N ARG A 65 -9.02 1.36 -6.40
CA ARG A 65 -10.35 1.94 -6.63
C ARG A 65 -10.40 3.39 -6.15
N ASP A 66 -9.95 3.65 -4.93
CA ASP A 66 -9.96 4.99 -4.33
C ASP A 66 -9.03 5.95 -5.11
N ALA A 67 -7.93 5.43 -5.66
CA ALA A 67 -7.06 6.17 -6.58
C ALA A 67 -7.77 6.57 -7.87
N GLN A 68 -8.53 5.66 -8.46
CA GLN A 68 -9.29 5.94 -9.68
C GLN A 68 -10.41 6.96 -9.42
N GLU A 69 -11.10 6.87 -8.29
CA GLU A 69 -12.12 7.84 -7.89
C GLU A 69 -11.54 9.24 -7.73
N SER A 70 -10.36 9.34 -7.10
CA SER A 70 -9.63 10.62 -6.95
C SER A 70 -9.19 11.23 -8.28
N LEU A 71 -9.06 10.44 -9.35
CA LEU A 71 -8.68 10.94 -10.69
C LEU A 71 -9.91 11.40 -11.50
N CYS A 72 -11.10 10.91 -11.19
CA CYS A 72 -12.33 11.28 -11.89
C CYS A 72 -12.98 12.56 -11.33
N ASP A 73 -12.67 12.92 -10.09
CA ASP A 73 -13.22 14.11 -9.44
C ASP A 73 -12.37 15.36 -9.78
N GLU A 74 -12.73 16.06 -10.87
CA GLU A 74 -12.06 17.30 -11.30
C GLU A 74 -12.15 18.42 -10.25
N THR A 75 -13.18 18.41 -9.41
CA THR A 75 -13.39 19.38 -8.32
C THR A 75 -12.45 19.16 -7.14
N ILE A 76 -11.93 17.94 -7.02
CA ILE A 76 -11.01 17.52 -5.98
C ILE A 76 -9.74 16.97 -6.65
N VAL A 77 -9.12 17.78 -7.52
CA VAL A 77 -7.71 17.57 -7.87
C VAL A 77 -6.89 17.90 -6.63
N HIS A 78 -6.92 16.98 -5.67
CA HIS A 78 -6.04 17.00 -4.54
C HIS A 78 -4.61 16.98 -5.08
N GLU A 79 -3.78 17.82 -4.46
CA GLU A 79 -2.31 17.91 -4.53
C GLU A 79 -1.56 16.55 -4.60
N ARG A 80 -2.23 15.45 -4.23
CA ARG A 80 -1.73 14.09 -4.00
C ARG A 80 -1.25 13.31 -5.22
N LEU A 81 -1.76 13.58 -6.41
CA LEU A 81 -1.36 12.87 -7.63
C LEU A 81 -0.88 13.91 -8.63
N VAL A 82 0.38 13.78 -9.05
CA VAL A 82 0.83 14.49 -10.26
C VAL A 82 -0.18 14.12 -11.36
N PRO A 83 -0.67 15.06 -12.17
CA PRO A 83 -1.62 14.75 -13.25
C PRO A 83 -0.93 13.80 -14.23
N VAL A 84 -1.00 12.51 -13.93
CA VAL A 84 -0.65 11.44 -14.82
C VAL A 84 -1.66 11.56 -15.94
N LYS A 85 -1.20 11.80 -17.17
CA LYS A 85 -2.09 11.90 -18.33
C LYS A 85 -3.04 10.70 -18.27
N ALA A 86 -4.32 10.99 -18.03
CA ALA A 86 -5.37 10.02 -17.72
C ALA A 86 -5.60 8.96 -18.82
N GLY A 87 -4.87 9.04 -19.94
CA GLY A 87 -4.88 8.05 -21.01
C GLY A 87 -3.78 6.97 -20.94
N ASP A 88 -2.74 7.11 -20.12
CA ASP A 88 -1.61 6.16 -20.08
C ASP A 88 -1.73 5.05 -19.00
N VAL A 89 -2.63 5.22 -18.03
CA VAL A 89 -2.80 4.30 -16.89
C VAL A 89 -4.23 3.77 -16.84
N GLU A 90 -4.39 2.45 -16.99
CA GLU A 90 -5.69 1.77 -17.01
C GLU A 90 -6.34 1.61 -15.62
N LEU A 91 -6.28 2.63 -14.77
CA LEU A 91 -6.96 2.62 -13.46
C LEU A 91 -8.49 2.55 -13.60
N SER A 92 -9.04 2.95 -14.76
CA SER A 92 -10.47 2.86 -15.07
C SER A 92 -11.05 1.44 -14.91
N LYS A 93 -10.22 0.40 -15.07
CA LYS A 93 -10.62 -1.00 -14.83
C LYS A 93 -10.95 -1.27 -13.36
N PHE A 94 -10.45 -0.46 -12.43
CA PHE A 94 -10.67 -0.59 -11.00
C PHE A 94 -11.87 0.20 -10.47
N ALA A 95 -12.40 1.16 -11.23
CA ALA A 95 -13.55 1.97 -10.81
C ALA A 95 -14.77 1.13 -10.40
N LYS A 96 -15.02 0.02 -11.11
CA LYS A 96 -16.19 -0.84 -10.91
C LYS A 96 -15.91 -2.02 -9.97
N ILE A 97 -14.72 -2.10 -9.38
CA ILE A 97 -14.35 -3.23 -8.53
C ILE A 97 -14.92 -3.03 -7.14
N ASN A 98 -15.69 -4.00 -6.67
CA ASN A 98 -16.03 -4.12 -5.25
C ASN A 98 -14.96 -4.97 -4.53
N PRO A 99 -14.11 -4.39 -3.65
CA PRO A 99 -13.03 -5.11 -2.99
C PRO A 99 -13.52 -6.25 -2.10
N TRP A 100 -14.68 -6.08 -1.45
CA TRP A 100 -15.27 -7.09 -0.57
C TRP A 100 -15.70 -8.33 -1.34
N LEU A 101 -16.47 -8.16 -2.43
CA LEU A 101 -16.93 -9.28 -3.25
C LEU A 101 -15.75 -10.07 -3.84
N ARG A 102 -14.69 -9.38 -4.28
CA ARG A 102 -13.49 -10.07 -4.78
C ARG A 102 -12.75 -10.84 -3.68
N SER A 103 -12.67 -10.28 -2.48
CA SER A 103 -12.00 -10.93 -1.35
C SER A 103 -12.75 -12.19 -0.91
N LEU A 104 -14.09 -12.15 -0.91
CA LEU A 104 -14.91 -13.37 -0.75
C LEU A 104 -14.65 -14.38 -1.87
N GLY A 105 -14.50 -13.90 -3.11
CA GLY A 105 -14.17 -14.75 -4.24
C GLY A 105 -12.81 -15.46 -4.13
N LEU A 106 -11.84 -14.90 -3.39
CA LEU A 106 -10.56 -15.55 -3.12
C LEU A 106 -10.69 -16.79 -2.22
N LEU A 107 -11.82 -16.98 -1.54
CA LEU A 107 -12.08 -18.18 -0.74
C LEU A 107 -12.51 -19.38 -1.60
N LEU A 108 -12.92 -19.14 -2.84
CA LEU A 108 -13.31 -20.19 -3.80
C LEU A 108 -12.12 -20.55 -4.69
N PRO A 109 -11.58 -21.79 -4.66
CA PRO A 109 -10.29 -22.10 -5.29
C PRO A 109 -10.16 -21.73 -6.78
N LEU A 110 -11.18 -22.03 -7.60
CA LEU A 110 -11.14 -21.71 -9.03
C LEU A 110 -11.23 -20.20 -9.28
N LEU A 111 -12.10 -19.51 -8.53
CA LEU A 111 -12.26 -18.07 -8.63
C LEU A 111 -11.03 -17.34 -8.08
N GLN A 112 -10.38 -17.89 -7.05
CA GLN A 112 -9.14 -17.40 -6.47
C GLN A 112 -8.05 -17.33 -7.55
N LEU A 113 -7.81 -18.41 -8.29
CA LEU A 113 -6.82 -18.43 -9.37
C LEU A 113 -7.10 -17.37 -10.43
N PHE A 114 -8.36 -17.25 -10.85
CA PHE A 114 -8.78 -16.24 -11.81
C PHE A 114 -8.55 -14.81 -11.29
N LEU A 115 -8.92 -14.53 -10.03
CA LEU A 115 -8.76 -13.20 -9.42
C LEU A 115 -7.30 -12.84 -9.17
N VAL A 116 -6.47 -13.79 -8.75
CA VAL A 116 -5.01 -13.58 -8.61
C VAL A 116 -4.39 -13.28 -9.97
N TRP A 117 -4.71 -14.08 -11.00
CA TRP A 117 -4.25 -13.83 -12.37
C TRP A 117 -4.66 -12.44 -12.86
N GLN A 118 -5.94 -12.07 -12.70
CA GLN A 118 -6.44 -10.78 -13.12
C GLN A 118 -5.71 -9.63 -12.41
N THR A 119 -5.44 -9.79 -11.11
CA THR A 119 -4.77 -8.76 -10.31
C THR A 119 -3.31 -8.61 -10.73
N PHE A 120 -2.57 -9.71 -10.87
CA PHE A 120 -1.18 -9.65 -11.35
C PHE A 120 -1.07 -9.07 -12.75
N LYS A 121 -1.99 -9.42 -13.65
CA LYS A 121 -2.04 -8.86 -15.00
C LYS A 121 -2.27 -7.35 -14.98
N ASN A 122 -3.23 -6.89 -14.19
CA ASN A 122 -3.52 -5.46 -14.09
C ASN A 122 -2.36 -4.69 -13.44
N ILE A 123 -1.69 -5.26 -12.43
CA ILE A 123 -0.50 -4.65 -11.83
C ILE A 123 0.66 -4.57 -12.84
N ALA A 124 0.88 -5.63 -13.62
CA ALA A 124 1.90 -5.66 -14.66
C ALA A 124 1.67 -4.59 -15.76
N LEU A 125 0.40 -4.37 -16.14
CA LEU A 125 -0.02 -3.31 -17.07
C LEU A 125 0.28 -1.89 -16.56
N MET A 126 0.26 -1.69 -15.24
CA MET A 126 0.51 -0.40 -14.58
C MET A 126 2.00 -0.06 -14.41
N ALA A 127 2.93 -0.94 -14.81
CA ALA A 127 4.36 -0.65 -14.66
C ALA A 127 4.73 0.63 -15.45
N PRO A 128 5.47 1.59 -14.86
CA PRO A 128 5.71 2.90 -15.48
C PRO A 128 6.53 2.81 -16.77
N ASP A 129 7.46 1.87 -16.84
CA ASP A 129 8.30 1.63 -18.01
C ASP A 129 7.55 0.86 -19.11
N LYS A 130 7.29 1.53 -20.24
CA LYS A 130 6.64 0.95 -21.43
C LYS A 130 7.49 -0.16 -22.08
N GLY A 131 8.81 -0.15 -21.88
CA GLY A 131 9.74 -1.15 -22.37
C GLY A 131 9.84 -2.41 -21.49
N ALA A 132 9.30 -2.38 -20.28
CA ALA A 132 9.45 -3.49 -19.35
C ALA A 132 8.67 -4.73 -19.79
N ILE A 133 9.28 -5.91 -19.68
CA ILE A 133 8.73 -7.19 -20.14
C ILE A 133 7.34 -7.44 -19.54
N GLN A 134 7.14 -7.13 -18.25
CA GLN A 134 5.85 -7.29 -17.59
C GLN A 134 4.74 -6.42 -18.20
N ARG A 135 5.07 -5.25 -18.76
CA ARG A 135 4.08 -4.38 -19.42
C ARG A 135 3.84 -4.77 -20.87
N GLN A 136 4.87 -5.25 -21.57
CA GLN A 136 4.76 -5.74 -22.94
C GLN A 136 3.95 -7.04 -23.02
N HIS A 137 4.14 -7.95 -22.05
CA HIS A 137 3.47 -9.25 -22.01
C HIS A 137 2.80 -9.51 -20.64
N PRO A 138 1.79 -8.70 -20.26
CA PRO A 138 1.22 -8.72 -18.91
C PRO A 138 0.48 -10.02 -18.59
N ALA A 139 -0.17 -10.64 -19.58
CA ALA A 139 -0.84 -11.92 -19.40
C ALA A 139 0.16 -13.06 -19.12
N LEU A 140 1.32 -13.06 -19.80
CA LEU A 140 2.38 -14.03 -19.58
C LEU A 140 3.06 -13.82 -18.22
N ALA A 141 3.40 -12.58 -17.89
CA ALA A 141 3.97 -12.23 -16.59
C ALA A 141 3.04 -12.65 -15.44
N ALA A 142 1.74 -12.36 -15.56
CA ALA A 142 0.74 -12.79 -14.58
C ALA A 142 0.62 -14.31 -14.49
N LEU A 143 0.62 -15.01 -15.63
CA LEU A 143 0.56 -16.47 -15.67
C LEU A 143 1.77 -17.09 -14.95
N VAL A 144 2.98 -16.61 -15.22
CA VAL A 144 4.21 -17.06 -14.54
C VAL A 144 4.12 -16.85 -13.03
N LEU A 145 3.66 -15.67 -12.58
CA LEU A 145 3.50 -15.41 -11.14
C LEU A 145 2.43 -16.30 -10.49
N VAL A 146 1.31 -16.56 -11.17
CA VAL A 146 0.26 -17.47 -10.67
C VAL A 146 0.78 -18.90 -10.56
N LEU A 147 1.45 -19.40 -11.60
CA LEU A 147 2.03 -20.75 -11.58
C LEU A 147 3.08 -20.89 -10.47
N ALA A 148 3.94 -19.88 -10.29
CA ALA A 148 4.89 -19.86 -9.19
C ALA A 148 4.19 -19.81 -7.83
N PHE A 149 3.13 -19.01 -7.68
CA PHE A 149 2.36 -18.88 -6.44
C PHE A 149 1.71 -20.22 -6.06
N VAL A 150 1.02 -20.86 -7.00
CA VAL A 150 0.38 -22.18 -6.80
C VAL A 150 1.41 -23.27 -6.55
N GLY A 151 2.49 -23.31 -7.35
CA GLY A 151 3.54 -24.33 -7.20
C GLY A 151 4.25 -24.25 -5.86
N LEU A 152 4.61 -23.04 -5.41
CA LEU A 152 5.19 -22.82 -4.09
C LEU A 152 4.18 -23.11 -2.98
N PHE A 153 2.92 -22.70 -3.15
CA PHE A 153 1.87 -23.00 -2.17
C PHE A 153 1.71 -24.51 -2.01
N TRP A 154 1.75 -25.28 -3.11
CA TRP A 154 1.62 -26.75 -3.11
C TRP A 154 2.67 -27.48 -2.26
N LEU A 155 3.80 -26.84 -1.96
CA LEU A 155 4.82 -27.39 -1.05
C LEU A 155 4.28 -27.63 0.37
N TYR A 156 3.10 -27.11 0.72
CA TYR A 156 2.43 -27.43 1.99
C TYR A 156 2.13 -28.93 2.17
N LYS A 157 2.10 -29.69 1.06
CA LYS A 157 1.89 -31.15 1.07
C LYS A 157 3.15 -31.95 1.42
N LEU A 158 4.32 -31.31 1.54
CA LEU A 158 5.55 -32.01 1.89
C LEU A 158 5.52 -32.51 3.35
N PRO A 159 6.07 -33.70 3.63
CA PRO A 159 6.05 -34.29 4.96
C PRO A 159 7.01 -33.58 5.93
N GLY A 160 6.83 -33.83 7.23
CA GLY A 160 7.76 -33.38 8.28
C GLY A 160 7.74 -31.87 8.49
N SER A 161 8.90 -31.22 8.50
CA SER A 161 9.03 -29.76 8.57
C SER A 161 9.12 -29.09 7.19
N TYR A 162 9.22 -29.87 6.12
CA TYR A 162 9.37 -29.35 4.75
C TYR A 162 8.13 -28.59 4.26
N TRP A 163 6.96 -28.76 4.89
CA TRP A 163 5.79 -27.95 4.59
C TRP A 163 6.07 -26.44 4.74
N LEU A 164 7.01 -26.03 5.62
CA LEU A 164 7.37 -24.62 5.81
C LEU A 164 7.87 -23.95 4.52
N PHE A 165 8.34 -24.72 3.53
CA PHE A 165 8.68 -24.16 2.23
C PHE A 165 7.50 -23.53 1.50
N PHE A 166 6.25 -23.88 1.84
CA PHE A 166 5.09 -23.19 1.27
C PHE A 166 5.10 -21.70 1.62
N LEU A 167 5.70 -21.30 2.74
CA LEU A 167 5.78 -19.90 3.14
C LEU A 167 6.51 -19.06 2.08
N ALA A 168 7.39 -19.64 1.26
CA ALA A 168 8.04 -18.98 0.13
C ALA A 168 7.06 -18.53 -0.98
N SER A 169 5.79 -18.96 -0.95
CA SER A 169 4.74 -18.45 -1.85
C SER A 169 4.43 -16.96 -1.69
N PHE A 170 5.03 -16.27 -0.70
CA PHE A 170 5.05 -14.81 -0.67
C PHE A 170 5.84 -14.19 -1.85
N ILE A 171 6.79 -14.91 -2.46
CA ILE A 171 7.71 -14.36 -3.48
C ILE A 171 6.96 -13.75 -4.68
N PRO A 172 6.01 -14.44 -5.33
CA PRO A 172 5.22 -13.83 -6.41
C PRO A 172 4.43 -12.59 -5.96
N LEU A 173 3.94 -12.60 -4.72
CA LEU A 173 3.23 -11.45 -4.14
C LEU A 173 4.17 -10.25 -3.93
N ALA A 174 5.40 -10.50 -3.47
CA ALA A 174 6.43 -9.47 -3.32
C ALA A 174 6.87 -8.90 -4.67
N ILE A 175 6.95 -9.72 -5.73
CA ILE A 175 7.22 -9.24 -7.09
C ILE A 175 6.08 -8.33 -7.57
N ALA A 176 4.82 -8.74 -7.38
CA ALA A 176 3.67 -7.89 -7.71
C ALA A 176 3.66 -6.59 -6.89
N GLN A 177 3.97 -6.65 -5.60
CA GLN A 177 4.11 -5.46 -4.76
C GLN A 177 5.22 -4.54 -5.26
N ARG A 178 6.34 -5.08 -5.75
CA ARG A 178 7.43 -4.27 -6.32
C ARG A 178 6.95 -3.49 -7.55
N TRP A 179 6.24 -4.14 -8.47
CA TRP A 179 5.66 -3.46 -9.64
C TRP A 179 4.67 -2.39 -9.22
N LEU A 180 3.84 -2.68 -8.22
CA LEU A 180 2.89 -1.72 -7.69
C LEU A 180 3.57 -0.52 -6.99
N ASN A 181 4.67 -0.75 -6.27
CA ASN A 181 5.46 0.32 -5.68
C ASN A 181 6.11 1.21 -6.74
N GLN A 182 6.61 0.64 -7.84
CA GLN A 182 7.13 1.40 -8.98
C GLN A 182 6.04 2.28 -9.61
N PHE A 183 4.83 1.74 -9.71
CA PHE A 183 3.68 2.51 -10.14
C PHE A 183 3.40 3.68 -9.18
N TRP A 184 3.27 3.43 -7.87
CA TRP A 184 3.02 4.50 -6.89
C TRP A 184 4.12 5.56 -6.88
N GLU A 185 5.38 5.15 -6.97
CA GLU A 185 6.52 6.07 -7.08
C GLU A 185 6.46 6.99 -8.31
N SER A 186 5.83 6.54 -9.40
CA SER A 186 5.68 7.33 -10.63
C SER A 186 4.52 8.32 -10.59
N VAL A 187 3.54 8.14 -9.70
CA VAL A 187 2.30 8.93 -9.65
C VAL A 187 2.18 9.80 -8.39
N GLU A 188 2.84 9.41 -7.31
CA GLU A 188 2.89 10.16 -6.04
C GLU A 188 4.02 11.20 -6.04
N GLU A 189 3.94 12.17 -5.13
CA GLU A 189 5.00 13.15 -4.92
C GLU A 189 6.33 12.49 -4.52
N LYS A 190 7.45 13.00 -5.05
CA LYS A 190 8.79 12.41 -4.86
C LYS A 190 9.20 12.23 -3.39
N ASN A 191 8.66 13.05 -2.50
CA ASN A 191 9.04 13.08 -1.08
C ASN A 191 7.95 12.53 -0.14
N ALA A 192 6.91 11.88 -0.67
CA ALA A 192 5.86 11.30 0.16
C ALA A 192 6.48 10.20 1.08
N PRO A 193 6.32 10.32 2.42
CA PRO A 193 6.94 9.40 3.37
C PRO A 193 6.40 7.99 3.17
N VAL A 194 7.29 7.03 2.94
CA VAL A 194 6.94 5.61 2.83
C VAL A 194 6.53 5.09 4.20
N ARG A 195 5.43 4.35 4.26
CA ARG A 195 4.94 3.78 5.51
C ARG A 195 5.78 2.58 5.95
N TYR A 196 6.64 2.81 6.95
CA TYR A 196 7.50 1.79 7.56
C TYR A 196 6.92 1.14 8.82
N ALA A 197 5.82 1.66 9.37
CA ALA A 197 5.16 1.09 10.54
C ALA A 197 3.96 0.21 10.18
N PHE A 198 3.83 -0.90 10.90
CA PHE A 198 2.62 -1.73 10.89
C PHE A 198 1.43 -0.95 11.46
N SER A 199 0.25 -1.12 10.87
CA SER A 199 -0.99 -0.67 11.50
C SER A 199 -1.28 -1.52 12.73
N VAL A 200 -2.10 -1.00 13.63
CA VAL A 200 -2.63 -1.75 14.78
C VAL A 200 -3.23 -3.09 14.33
N TRP A 201 -4.01 -3.11 13.23
CA TRP A 201 -4.60 -4.34 12.69
C TRP A 201 -3.56 -5.32 12.12
N GLU A 202 -2.55 -4.83 11.39
CA GLU A 202 -1.44 -5.65 10.89
C GLU A 202 -0.63 -6.25 12.06
N LEU A 203 -0.42 -5.48 13.13
CA LEU A 203 0.26 -5.95 14.34
C LEU A 203 -0.54 -7.02 15.08
N LEU A 204 -1.86 -6.85 15.24
CA LEU A 204 -2.72 -7.86 15.86
C LEU A 204 -2.70 -9.18 15.07
N MET A 205 -2.79 -9.11 13.74
CA MET A 205 -2.69 -10.28 12.87
C MET A 205 -1.32 -10.96 12.99
N LEU A 206 -0.25 -10.17 13.10
CA LEU A 206 1.10 -10.68 13.31
C LEU A 206 1.20 -11.47 14.62
N ILE A 207 0.66 -10.95 15.72
CA ILE A 207 0.68 -11.62 17.04
C ILE A 207 -0.06 -12.96 16.97
N ILE A 208 -1.32 -12.94 16.50
CA ILE A 208 -2.17 -14.13 16.41
C ILE A 208 -1.54 -15.18 15.48
N GLY A 209 -1.08 -14.74 14.31
CA GLY A 209 -0.43 -15.61 13.34
C GLY A 209 0.85 -16.25 13.88
N SER A 210 1.70 -15.46 14.56
CA SER A 210 2.96 -15.95 15.12
C SER A 210 2.73 -17.01 16.19
N MET A 211 1.72 -16.82 17.04
CA MET A 211 1.31 -17.85 18.02
C MET A 211 0.86 -19.14 17.33
N PHE A 212 0.07 -19.03 16.27
CA PHE A 212 -0.41 -20.18 15.50
C PHE A 212 0.73 -20.90 14.75
N LEU A 213 1.66 -20.15 14.15
CA LEU A 213 2.85 -20.68 13.52
C LEU A 213 3.73 -21.42 14.53
N GLY A 214 4.00 -20.82 15.68
CA GLY A 214 4.76 -21.45 16.76
C GLY A 214 4.15 -22.78 17.21
N LEU A 215 2.82 -22.83 17.39
CA LEU A 215 2.11 -24.06 17.72
C LEU A 215 2.28 -25.15 16.64
N ASN A 216 2.17 -24.79 15.36
CA ASN A 216 2.33 -25.73 14.25
C ASN A 216 3.78 -26.24 14.11
N VAL A 217 4.78 -25.39 14.39
CA VAL A 217 6.19 -25.76 14.35
C VAL A 217 6.57 -26.66 15.52
N VAL A 218 6.03 -26.43 16.71
CA VAL A 218 6.35 -27.22 17.92
C VAL A 218 5.65 -28.58 17.93
N ARG A 219 4.45 -28.69 17.36
CA ARG A 219 3.61 -29.90 17.38
C ARG A 219 4.36 -31.21 17.00
N PRO A 220 5.17 -31.27 15.93
CA PRO A 220 5.89 -32.50 15.57
C PRO A 220 6.92 -32.96 16.61
N PHE A 221 7.41 -32.06 17.46
CA PHE A 221 8.40 -32.37 18.50
C PHE A 221 7.75 -32.88 19.79
N VAL A 222 6.50 -32.49 20.06
CA VAL A 222 5.77 -32.88 21.27
C VAL A 222 5.05 -34.22 21.09
N ILE A 223 4.49 -34.48 19.92
CA ILE A 223 3.76 -35.71 19.61
C ILE A 223 4.75 -36.68 18.94
N GLN A 224 5.55 -37.39 19.74
CA GLN A 224 6.32 -38.51 19.22
C GLN A 224 5.37 -39.66 18.87
N PRO A 225 5.39 -40.19 17.63
CA PRO A 225 4.62 -41.39 17.32
C PRO A 225 5.16 -42.56 18.17
N GLN A 226 4.31 -43.13 19.02
CA GLN A 226 4.55 -44.42 19.67
C GLN A 226 4.42 -45.56 18.66
#